data_AF-A0A6J7DUD8-F1
#
_entry.id   AF-A0A6J7DUD8-F1
#
_cell.length_a   1.000
_cell.length_b   1.000
_cell.length_c   1.000
_cell.angle_alpha   90.00
_cell.angle_beta   90.00
_cell.angle_gamma   90.00
#
_symmetry.space_group_name_H-M   'P 1'
#
loop_
_entity.id
_entity.type
_entity.pdbx_description
1 polymer ?
#
loop_
_entity_poly.entity_id
_entity_poly.type
_entity_poly.pdbx_seq_one_letter_code
_entity_poly.pdbx_strand_id
1 'polypeptide(L)'
;MTLFIRFQVLLLSALSAHELAGGSLIQTPNFLWEGLGIGVALFCIRGIKLEGPTLALLILFIQSTSHFLLGGGSYQSESRMSLAHLFSGVISYLVISYFEFAREFISSAFVARVPARLFLILSFPELIRYTNTGSNSIFQIRQLTSFLKFRGPPLKWIFI
;
A
#
# COMPACT_ATOMS: atom_id res chain seq x y z
N MET A 1 -5.87 7.57 -0.74
CA MET A 1 -6.29 6.24 -0.26
C MET A 1 -5.86 6.07 1.20
N THR A 2 -6.73 5.56 2.07
CA THR A 2 -6.41 5.40 3.50
C THR A 2 -5.43 4.24 3.74
N LEU A 3 -4.72 4.26 4.87
CA LEU A 3 -3.84 3.16 5.30
C LEU A 3 -4.61 1.84 5.42
N PHE A 4 -5.87 1.90 5.86
CA PHE A 4 -6.73 0.74 6.01
C PHE A 4 -7.04 0.07 4.66
N ILE A 5 -7.32 0.83 3.60
CA ILE A 5 -7.55 0.25 2.27
C ILE A 5 -6.25 -0.38 1.73
N ARG A 6 -5.11 0.28 1.93
CA ARG A 6 -3.80 -0.29 1.54
C ARG A 6 -3.54 -1.62 2.25
N PHE A 7 -3.81 -1.68 3.54
CA PHE A 7 -3.74 -2.91 4.34
C PHE A 7 -4.60 -4.02 3.74
N GLN A 8 -5.87 -3.73 3.45
CA GLN A 8 -6.79 -4.70 2.87
C GLN A 8 -6.31 -5.20 1.51
N VAL A 9 -5.86 -4.32 0.62
CA VAL A 9 -5.37 -4.70 -0.72
C VAL A 9 -4.15 -5.61 -0.60
N LEU A 10 -3.20 -5.26 0.26
CA LEU A 10 -1.98 -6.06 0.46
C LEU A 10 -2.30 -7.43 1.06
N LEU A 11 -3.15 -7.48 2.10
CA LEU A 11 -3.55 -8.74 2.74
C LEU A 11 -4.34 -9.63 1.77
N LEU A 12 -5.34 -9.09 1.08
CA LEU A 12 -6.13 -9.84 0.10
C LEU A 12 -5.27 -10.33 -1.07
N SER A 13 -4.30 -9.52 -1.51
CA SER A 13 -3.35 -9.91 -2.55
C SER A 13 -2.48 -11.09 -2.10
N ALA A 14 -1.94 -11.05 -0.88
CA ALA A 14 -1.17 -12.15 -0.32
C ALA A 14 -2.00 -13.44 -0.20
N LEU A 15 -3.22 -13.36 0.33
CA LEU A 15 -4.12 -14.50 0.44
C LEU A 15 -4.53 -15.06 -0.92
N SER A 16 -4.84 -14.19 -1.89
CA SER A 16 -5.20 -14.61 -3.23
C SER A 16 -4.04 -15.32 -3.93
N ALA A 17 -2.81 -14.82 -3.75
CA ALA A 17 -1.62 -15.48 -4.29
C ALA A 17 -1.46 -16.89 -3.72
N HIS A 18 -1.58 -17.01 -2.39
CA HIS A 18 -1.51 -18.28 -1.68
C HIS A 18 -2.55 -19.29 -2.20
N GLU A 19 -3.82 -18.89 -2.28
CA GLU A 19 -4.92 -19.74 -2.75
C GLU A 19 -4.77 -20.10 -4.24
N LEU A 20 -4.45 -19.14 -5.12
CA LEU A 20 -4.30 -19.38 -6.57
C LEU A 20 -3.14 -20.31 -6.89
N ALA A 21 -2.10 -20.28 -6.07
CA ALA A 21 -0.98 -21.18 -6.22
C ALA A 21 -1.32 -22.61 -5.78
N GLY A 22 -2.37 -22.79 -4.97
CA GLY A 22 -2.82 -24.08 -4.41
C GLY A 22 -2.44 -24.28 -2.94
N GLY A 23 -2.23 -23.18 -2.20
CA GLY A 23 -1.78 -23.18 -0.82
C GLY A 23 -2.70 -23.98 0.11
N SER A 24 -2.13 -24.51 1.19
CA SER A 24 -2.90 -25.21 2.20
C SER A 24 -3.67 -24.25 3.12
N LEU A 25 -4.57 -24.78 3.94
CA LEU A 25 -5.23 -24.01 4.99
C LEU A 25 -4.21 -23.22 5.84
N ILE A 26 -4.39 -21.90 5.87
CA ILE A 26 -3.54 -20.98 6.63
C ILE A 26 -3.86 -21.14 8.12
N GLN A 27 -2.83 -21.42 8.93
CA GLN A 27 -2.99 -21.45 10.37
C GLN A 27 -3.28 -20.04 10.92
N THR A 28 -4.21 -19.94 11.87
CA THR A 28 -4.56 -18.67 12.55
C THR A 28 -3.36 -17.84 13.01
N PRO A 29 -2.31 -18.39 13.65
CA PRO A 29 -1.14 -17.60 14.02
C PRO A 29 -0.42 -16.97 12.83
N ASN A 30 -0.27 -17.68 11.71
CA ASN A 30 0.41 -17.16 10.52
C ASN A 30 -0.39 -16.03 9.87
N PHE A 31 -1.72 -16.17 9.83
CA PHE A 31 -2.61 -15.10 9.38
C PHE A 31 -2.49 -13.84 10.24
N LEU A 32 -2.43 -13.99 11.58
CA LEU A 32 -2.26 -12.87 12.50
C LEU A 32 -0.88 -12.21 12.35
N TRP A 33 0.19 -12.99 12.19
CA TRP A 33 1.54 -12.47 11.98
C TRP A 33 1.66 -11.71 10.66
N GLU A 34 1.04 -12.21 9.59
CA GLU A 34 0.98 -11.51 8.31
C GLU A 34 0.25 -10.17 8.45
N GLY A 35 -0.92 -10.17 9.07
CA GLY A 35 -1.66 -8.94 9.35
C GLY A 35 -0.87 -7.94 10.20
N LEU A 36 -0.20 -8.43 11.25
CA LEU A 36 0.65 -7.57 12.08
C LEU A 36 1.83 -7.01 11.29
N GLY A 37 2.50 -7.84 10.47
CA GLY A 37 3.62 -7.43 9.62
C GLY A 37 3.24 -6.33 8.63
N ILE A 38 2.13 -6.50 7.90
CA ILE A 38 1.60 -5.48 6.98
C ILE A 38 1.25 -4.21 7.76
N GLY A 39 0.57 -4.34 8.90
CA GLY A 39 0.18 -3.20 9.74
C GLY A 39 1.37 -2.38 10.22
N VAL A 40 2.42 -3.05 10.73
CA VAL A 40 3.66 -2.42 11.16
C VAL A 40 4.38 -1.75 10.00
N ALA A 41 4.53 -2.43 8.87
CA ALA A 41 5.19 -1.87 7.69
C ALA A 41 4.50 -0.58 7.22
N LEU A 42 3.17 -0.61 7.08
CA LEU A 42 2.36 0.55 6.70
C LEU A 42 2.43 1.67 7.75
N PHE A 43 2.44 1.33 9.04
CA PHE A 43 2.58 2.31 10.11
C PHE A 43 3.94 3.01 10.06
N CYS A 44 5.03 2.28 9.84
CA CYS A 44 6.38 2.83 9.74
C CYS A 44 6.54 3.83 8.59
N ILE A 45 5.84 3.60 7.47
CA ILE A 45 5.94 4.43 6.26
C ILE A 45 4.76 5.40 6.08
N ARG A 46 3.90 5.56 7.09
CA ARG A 46 2.68 6.39 7.01
C ARG A 46 2.88 7.84 6.57
N GLY A 47 4.07 8.40 6.85
CA GLY A 47 4.46 9.76 6.45
C GLY A 47 5.16 9.86 5.10
N ILE A 48 5.38 8.74 4.41
CA ILE A 48 6.07 8.69 3.13
C ILE A 48 5.04 8.64 2.01
N LYS A 49 5.29 9.41 0.94
CA LYS A 49 4.50 9.32 -0.29
C LYS A 49 4.75 7.96 -0.94
N LEU A 50 3.77 7.07 -0.81
CA LEU A 50 3.80 5.71 -1.37
C LEU A 50 3.43 5.76 -2.87
N GLU A 51 4.44 6.00 -3.70
CA GLU A 51 4.32 6.03 -5.16
C GLU A 51 5.57 5.42 -5.80
N GLY A 52 5.43 4.90 -7.02
CA GLY A 52 6.55 4.45 -7.84
C GLY A 52 7.43 3.41 -7.13
N PRO A 53 8.77 3.59 -7.08
CA PRO A 53 9.69 2.62 -6.50
C PRO A 53 9.42 2.28 -5.02
N THR A 54 9.00 3.27 -4.21
CA THR A 54 8.74 3.05 -2.78
C THR A 54 7.57 2.09 -2.57
N LEU A 55 6.52 2.23 -3.38
CA LEU A 55 5.39 1.33 -3.36
C LEU A 55 5.77 -0.08 -3.86
N ALA A 56 6.57 -0.16 -4.92
CA ALA A 56 7.06 -1.44 -5.43
C ALA A 56 7.89 -2.19 -4.38
N LEU A 57 8.77 -1.50 -3.66
CA LEU A 57 9.56 -2.09 -2.58
C LEU A 57 8.69 -2.59 -1.43
N LEU A 58 7.68 -1.83 -1.02
CA LEU A 58 6.73 -2.27 -0.01
C LEU A 58 6.02 -3.56 -0.46
N ILE A 59 5.54 -3.60 -1.70
CA ILE A 59 4.83 -4.76 -2.23
C ILE A 59 5.73 -5.98 -2.32
N LEU A 60 6.96 -5.82 -2.83
CA LEU A 60 7.94 -6.89 -2.88
C LEU A 60 8.25 -7.44 -1.49
N PHE A 61 8.42 -6.54 -0.51
CA PHE A 61 8.63 -6.94 0.88
C PHE A 61 7.45 -7.75 1.41
N ILE A 62 6.22 -7.23 1.28
CA ILE A 62 5.02 -7.92 1.76
C ILE A 62 4.85 -9.26 1.06
N GLN A 63 4.86 -9.31 -0.28
CA GLN A 63 4.67 -10.56 -1.01
C GLN A 63 5.75 -11.60 -0.70
N SER A 64 6.99 -11.16 -0.49
CA SER A 64 8.07 -12.05 -0.06
C SER A 64 7.82 -12.58 1.34
N THR A 65 7.44 -11.73 2.31
CA THR A 65 7.14 -12.19 3.68
C THR A 65 5.92 -13.10 3.72
N SER A 66 4.88 -12.79 2.95
CA SER A 66 3.67 -13.64 2.86
C SER A 66 4.01 -15.02 2.32
N HIS A 67 4.85 -15.10 1.28
CA HIS A 67 5.29 -16.38 0.72
C HIS A 67 5.92 -17.29 1.78
N PHE A 68 6.74 -16.72 2.68
CA PHE A 68 7.38 -17.47 3.76
C PHE A 68 6.42 -17.78 4.93
N LEU A 69 5.59 -16.82 5.33
CA LEU A 69 4.70 -16.96 6.49
C LEU A 69 3.50 -17.87 6.21
N LEU A 70 2.93 -17.77 5.00
CA LEU A 70 1.79 -18.57 4.60
C LEU A 70 2.22 -19.97 4.13
N GLY A 71 3.42 -20.09 3.53
CA GLY A 71 4.05 -21.35 3.17
C GLY A 71 3.36 -22.09 2.02
N GLY A 72 4.03 -23.09 1.45
CA GLY A 72 3.49 -23.94 0.38
C GLY A 72 2.76 -25.18 0.90
N GLY A 73 1.72 -25.62 0.19
CA GLY A 73 1.11 -26.93 0.43
C GLY A 73 2.01 -28.09 -0.02
N SER A 74 1.79 -29.29 0.54
CA SER A 74 2.62 -30.49 0.31
C SER A 74 2.66 -30.98 -1.15
N TYR A 75 1.76 -30.54 -2.01
CA TYR A 75 1.64 -30.97 -3.42
C TYR A 75 2.01 -29.88 -4.43
N GLN A 76 2.67 -28.81 -3.98
CA GLN A 76 2.86 -27.61 -4.78
C GLN A 76 4.32 -27.32 -5.09
N SER A 77 4.58 -26.82 -6.30
CA SER A 77 5.91 -26.34 -6.66
C SER A 77 6.15 -24.93 -6.11
N GLU A 78 7.32 -24.74 -5.51
CA GLU A 78 7.81 -23.44 -5.02
C GLU A 78 7.74 -22.34 -6.10
N SER A 79 8.07 -22.69 -7.33
CA SER A 79 8.02 -21.77 -8.48
C SER A 79 6.61 -21.27 -8.78
N ARG A 80 5.57 -22.08 -8.58
CA ARG A 80 4.18 -21.67 -8.78
C ARG A 80 3.72 -20.72 -7.67
N MET A 81 4.13 -20.98 -6.43
CA MET A 81 3.86 -20.09 -5.30
C MET A 81 4.52 -18.73 -5.49
N SER A 82 5.82 -18.72 -5.81
CA SER A 82 6.57 -17.49 -6.11
C SER A 82 5.97 -16.70 -7.27
N LEU A 83 5.58 -17.36 -8.36
CA LEU A 83 4.94 -16.67 -9.50
C LEU A 83 3.58 -16.09 -9.12
N ALA A 84 2.75 -16.80 -8.35
CA ALA A 84 1.46 -16.28 -7.91
C ALA A 84 1.62 -15.03 -7.04
N HIS A 85 2.59 -15.03 -6.11
CA HIS A 85 2.91 -13.85 -5.30
C HIS A 85 3.47 -12.69 -6.13
N LEU A 86 4.29 -12.98 -7.15
CA LEU A 86 4.78 -11.95 -8.07
C LEU A 86 3.65 -11.33 -8.90
N PHE A 87 2.78 -12.14 -9.50
CA PHE A 87 1.62 -11.66 -10.26
C PHE A 87 0.65 -10.88 -9.37
N SER A 88 0.34 -11.39 -8.20
CA SER A 88 -0.52 -10.70 -7.23
C SER A 88 0.11 -9.40 -6.74
N GLY A 89 1.44 -9.37 -6.57
CA GLY A 89 2.21 -8.15 -6.29
C GLY A 89 2.07 -7.09 -7.38
N VAL A 90 2.18 -7.47 -8.66
CA VAL A 90 1.96 -6.54 -9.78
C VAL A 90 0.52 -6.02 -9.77
N ILE A 91 -0.47 -6.88 -9.55
CA ILE A 91 -1.88 -6.49 -9.48
C ILE A 91 -2.11 -5.51 -8.32
N SER A 92 -1.62 -5.81 -7.11
CA SER A 92 -1.75 -4.92 -5.96
C SER A 92 -1.04 -3.58 -6.17
N TYR A 93 0.10 -3.57 -6.88
CA TYR A 93 0.79 -2.33 -7.26
C TYR A 93 -0.10 -1.46 -8.13
N LEU A 94 -0.71 -2.05 -9.17
CA LEU A 94 -1.63 -1.33 -10.06
C LEU A 94 -2.86 -0.83 -9.30
N VAL A 95 -3.48 -1.69 -8.48
CA VAL A 95 -4.66 -1.32 -7.68
C VAL A 95 -4.33 -0.15 -6.76
N ILE A 96 -3.21 -0.18 -6.04
CA ILE A 96 -2.82 0.89 -5.12
C ILE A 96 -2.45 2.17 -5.88
N SER A 97 -1.74 2.05 -7.01
CA SER A 97 -1.28 3.20 -7.81
C SER A 97 -2.42 3.93 -8.50
N TYR A 98 -3.43 3.21 -8.98
CA TYR A 98 -4.54 3.76 -9.74
C TYR A 98 -5.85 3.81 -8.97
N PHE A 99 -5.83 3.57 -7.65
CA PHE A 99 -7.03 3.48 -6.82
C PHE A 99 -7.92 4.73 -6.91
N GLU A 100 -7.33 5.92 -6.83
CA GLU A 100 -8.10 7.17 -6.86
C GLU A 100 -8.81 7.35 -8.21
N PHE A 101 -8.12 7.07 -9.31
CA PHE A 101 -8.72 7.11 -10.64
C PHE A 101 -9.88 6.09 -10.79
N ALA A 102 -9.68 4.86 -10.31
CA ALA A 102 -10.72 3.83 -10.33
C ALA A 102 -11.93 4.22 -9.47
N ARG A 103 -11.70 4.82 -8.30
CA ARG A 103 -12.75 5.29 -7.39
C ARG A 103 -13.57 6.41 -8.02
N GLU A 104 -12.93 7.38 -8.65
CA GLU A 104 -13.60 8.47 -9.37
C GLU A 104 -14.46 7.93 -10.51
N PHE A 105 -13.91 7.01 -11.32
CA PHE A 105 -14.65 6.35 -12.39
C PHE A 105 -15.87 5.55 -11.88
N ILE A 106 -15.71 4.76 -10.82
CA ILE A 106 -16.82 3.99 -10.24
C ILE A 106 -17.89 4.92 -9.66
N SER A 107 -17.47 5.97 -8.95
CA SER A 107 -18.40 6.92 -8.32
C SER A 107 -19.20 7.70 -9.38
N SER A 108 -18.54 8.16 -10.44
CA SER A 108 -19.20 8.86 -11.55
C SER A 108 -20.14 7.95 -12.33
N ALA A 109 -19.75 6.71 -12.62
CA ALA A 109 -20.62 5.72 -13.25
C ALA A 109 -21.83 5.34 -12.37
N PHE A 110 -21.65 5.30 -11.05
CA PHE A 110 -22.74 5.06 -10.11
C PHE A 110 -23.72 6.22 -10.07
N VAL A 111 -23.22 7.46 -9.93
CA VAL A 111 -24.08 8.67 -9.96
C VAL A 111 -24.82 8.79 -11.30
N ALA A 112 -24.20 8.43 -12.41
CA ALA A 112 -24.85 8.43 -13.72
C ALA A 112 -26.00 7.40 -13.86
N ARG A 113 -25.96 6.31 -13.08
CA ARG A 113 -26.98 5.24 -13.13
C ARG A 113 -28.02 5.30 -12.02
N VAL A 114 -27.76 6.03 -10.93
CA VAL A 114 -28.71 6.19 -9.84
C VAL A 114 -29.52 7.47 -10.06
N PRO A 115 -30.84 7.39 -10.34
CA PRO A 115 -31.66 8.59 -10.46
C PRO A 115 -31.65 9.34 -9.12
N ALA A 116 -31.25 10.62 -9.16
CA ALA A 116 -31.00 11.50 -8.01
C ALA A 116 -32.26 11.84 -7.15
N ARG A 117 -33.33 11.03 -7.17
CA ARG A 117 -34.64 11.38 -6.61
C ARG A 117 -35.01 10.70 -5.29
N LEU A 118 -34.11 10.01 -4.58
CA LEU A 118 -34.50 9.25 -3.39
C LEU A 118 -33.83 9.63 -2.05
N PHE A 119 -32.93 10.62 -2.00
CA PHE A 119 -32.32 11.03 -0.73
C PHE A 119 -32.51 12.54 -0.48
N LEU A 120 -33.63 12.87 0.15
CA LEU A 120 -33.88 14.16 0.80
C LEU A 120 -33.10 14.13 2.13
N ILE A 121 -31.82 14.50 2.08
CA ILE A 121 -30.96 14.56 3.28
C ILE A 121 -31.35 15.82 4.06
N LEU A 122 -31.96 15.61 5.23
CA LEU A 122 -32.17 16.65 6.25
C LEU A 122 -30.82 17.30 6.56
N SER A 123 -30.66 18.56 6.14
CA SER A 123 -29.43 19.32 6.34
C SER A 123 -29.26 19.65 7.82
N PHE A 124 -28.31 18.99 8.49
CA PHE A 124 -27.80 19.45 9.77
C PHE A 124 -26.71 20.50 9.51
N PRO A 125 -26.72 21.65 10.21
CA PRO A 125 -25.70 22.67 10.01
C PRO A 125 -24.34 22.15 10.49
N GLU A 126 -23.40 22.03 9.56
CA GLU A 126 -22.00 21.70 9.84
C GLU A 126 -21.35 22.82 10.66
N LEU A 127 -20.93 22.48 11.88
CA LEU A 127 -20.09 23.34 12.71
C LEU A 127 -18.67 23.31 12.15
N ILE A 128 -18.25 24.39 11.48
CA ILE A 128 -16.91 24.57 10.94
C ILE A 128 -15.88 24.48 12.08
N ARG A 129 -15.12 23.38 12.13
CA ARG A 129 -13.98 23.22 13.06
C ARG A 129 -12.68 23.43 12.29
N TYR A 130 -12.11 24.62 12.41
CA TYR A 130 -10.81 24.99 11.85
C TYR A 130 -9.70 24.29 12.65
N THR A 131 -9.12 23.22 12.13
CA THR A 131 -7.89 22.64 12.70
C THR A 131 -6.67 23.28 12.05
N ASN A 132 -6.00 24.15 12.81
CA ASN A 132 -4.72 24.74 12.46
C ASN A 132 -3.66 23.63 12.25
N THR A 133 -3.19 23.46 11.01
CA THR A 133 -1.99 22.70 10.67
C THR A 133 -0.76 23.52 11.01
N GLY A 134 -0.24 23.33 12.21
CA GLY A 134 1.07 23.84 12.59
C GLY A 134 1.74 22.85 13.53
N SER A 135 3.00 22.53 13.23
CA SER A 135 4.05 22.11 14.17
C SER A 135 4.61 20.68 13.99
N ASN A 136 5.89 20.65 13.59
CA ASN A 136 6.96 19.72 13.99
C ASN A 136 7.27 18.43 13.19
N SER A 137 7.65 18.54 11.91
CA SER A 137 8.35 17.44 11.19
C SER A 137 9.77 17.78 10.68
N ILE A 138 10.28 18.99 10.93
CA ILE A 138 11.57 19.45 10.36
C ILE A 138 12.79 18.75 11.01
N PHE A 139 12.66 18.17 12.20
CA PHE A 139 13.83 17.70 12.97
C PHE A 139 14.35 16.31 12.60
N GLN A 140 13.58 15.46 11.92
CA GLN A 140 13.97 14.06 11.67
C GLN A 140 14.62 13.81 10.29
N ILE A 141 14.49 14.72 9.34
CA ILE A 141 15.02 14.55 7.97
C ILE A 141 16.55 14.73 7.94
N ARG A 142 17.13 15.52 8.86
CA ARG A 142 18.56 15.89 8.84
C ARG A 142 19.48 14.71 9.17
N GLN A 143 19.00 13.73 9.95
CA GLN A 143 19.81 12.58 10.37
C GLN A 143 19.82 11.49 9.29
N LEU A 144 18.68 11.22 8.64
CA LEU A 144 18.56 10.17 7.62
C LEU A 144 19.15 10.56 6.26
N THR A 145 19.14 11.85 5.91
CA THR A 145 19.65 12.33 4.60
C THR A 145 21.14 12.65 4.60
N SER A 146 21.80 12.62 5.77
CA SER A 146 23.24 12.88 5.90
C SER A 146 24.10 11.92 5.08
N PHE A 147 23.66 10.64 4.98
CA PHE A 147 24.34 9.61 4.20
C PHE A 147 24.07 9.70 2.68
N LEU A 148 23.05 10.45 2.25
CA LEU A 148 22.70 10.61 0.84
C LEU A 148 23.35 11.85 0.19
N LYS A 149 23.97 12.73 0.99
CA LYS A 149 24.52 14.01 0.51
C LYS A 149 25.87 13.89 -0.22
N PHE A 150 26.50 12.73 -0.20
CA PHE A 150 27.85 12.50 -0.74
C PHE A 150 27.87 11.58 -1.98
N ARG A 151 27.03 11.85 -2.98
CA ARG A 151 27.18 11.22 -4.31
C ARG A 151 27.17 12.25 -5.42
N GLY A 152 28.34 12.84 -5.65
CA GLY A 152 28.68 13.58 -6.86
C GLY A 152 30.05 14.23 -6.72
N PRO A 153 30.99 14.06 -7.68
CA PRO A 153 32.22 14.83 -7.69
C PRO A 153 31.91 16.32 -7.92
N PRO A 154 32.66 17.25 -7.33
CA PRO A 154 32.41 18.68 -7.44
C PRO A 154 32.43 19.12 -8.91
N LEU A 155 31.35 19.77 -9.35
CA LEU A 155 31.32 20.46 -10.64
C LEU A 155 32.42 21.52 -10.62
N LYS A 156 33.37 21.38 -11.55
CA LYS A 156 34.53 22.25 -11.74
C LYS A 156 34.15 23.72 -11.67
N TRP A 157 34.90 24.49 -10.89
CA TRP A 157 34.84 25.94 -10.84
C TRP A 157 35.18 26.53 -12.21
N ILE A 158 34.29 27.35 -12.75
CA ILE A 158 34.60 28.26 -13.85
C ILE A 158 35.22 29.49 -13.18
N PHE A 159 36.54 29.65 -13.34
CA PHE A 159 37.20 30.93 -13.09
C PHE A 159 37.03 31.81 -14.34
N ILE A 160 36.58 33.03 -14.10
CA ILE A 160 36.76 34.19 -14.99
C ILE A 160 38.26 34.48 -15.10
#